data_AF-A0A932NBR3-F1
#
_entry.id   AF-A0A932NBR3-F1
#
_cell.length_a   1.000
_cell.length_b   1.000
_cell.length_c   1.000
_cell.angle_alpha   90.00
_cell.angle_beta   90.00
_cell.angle_gamma   90.00
#
_symmetry.space_group_name_H-M   'P 1'
#
loop_
_entity.id
_entity.type
_entity.pdbx_description
1 polymer ?
#
loop_
_entity_poly.entity_id
_entity_poly.type
_entity_poly.pdbx_seq_one_letter_code
_entity_poly.pdbx_strand_id
1 'polypeptide(L)'
;MIKRLTIMFVCCIVVSCQDNKNNWLQSYQESKCLWHQTEIKFSKDTIEGTEKLHSQIIQVGTKIKEVERPYKERIVLIKKNIQTIKQKYHSEYRRISDAHSFIYGHISTPEYEKKVAQVTLKSENEVVSLQKEISTVNIELERNKNYRDLNRQSDQLKKEISERKSSVKKEKYQLIFDSLQRVIDNQNLQFKSILLELKESEKQDFINQRENVRTNPCKNIN
;
A
#
# COMPACT_ATOMS: atom_id res chain seq x y z
N MET A 1 6.02 -74.28 -39.45
CA MET A 1 6.07 -74.56 -38.00
C MET A 1 7.40 -74.01 -37.46
N ILE A 2 7.47 -73.63 -36.18
CA ILE A 2 8.67 -73.12 -35.45
C ILE A 2 9.10 -71.67 -35.75
N LYS A 3 8.85 -70.82 -34.74
CA LYS A 3 9.33 -69.44 -34.56
C LYS A 3 10.78 -69.40 -34.06
N ARG A 4 11.52 -68.32 -34.38
CA ARG A 4 12.54 -67.61 -33.55
C ARG A 4 12.55 -66.14 -34.08
N LEU A 5 12.24 -65.05 -33.37
CA LEU A 5 12.88 -64.41 -32.18
C LEU A 5 14.42 -64.40 -32.27
N THR A 6 15.20 -63.36 -31.95
CA THR A 6 15.00 -62.03 -31.30
C THR A 6 16.17 -61.12 -31.81
N ILE A 7 16.42 -59.85 -31.47
CA ILE A 7 15.98 -58.91 -30.42
C ILE A 7 15.47 -57.61 -31.07
N MET A 8 14.47 -56.94 -30.48
CA MET A 8 14.23 -55.50 -30.67
C MET A 8 14.93 -54.75 -29.53
N PHE A 9 15.92 -53.90 -29.84
CA PHE A 9 16.72 -53.25 -28.80
C PHE A 9 15.93 -52.09 -28.19
N VAL A 10 15.18 -52.39 -27.12
CA VAL A 10 14.54 -51.36 -26.29
C VAL A 10 15.66 -50.64 -25.53
N CYS A 11 16.13 -49.52 -26.08
CA CYS A 11 16.86 -48.54 -25.30
C CYS A 11 15.91 -47.97 -24.23
N CYS A 12 15.90 -48.60 -23.06
CA CYS A 12 15.44 -47.96 -21.83
C CYS A 12 16.35 -46.76 -21.58
N ILE A 13 15.96 -45.58 -22.08
CA ILE A 13 16.56 -44.32 -21.66
C ILE A 13 16.10 -44.11 -20.22
N VAL A 14 16.90 -44.64 -19.29
CA VAL A 14 16.78 -44.32 -17.87
C VAL A 14 17.26 -42.89 -17.70
N VAL A 15 16.39 -41.92 -18.02
CA VAL A 15 16.58 -40.53 -17.62
C VAL A 15 16.66 -40.55 -16.10
N SER A 16 17.81 -40.21 -15.53
CA SER A 16 17.98 -40.32 -14.08
C SER A 16 17.10 -39.30 -13.38
N CYS A 17 16.68 -39.56 -12.14
CA CYS A 17 15.89 -38.59 -11.37
C CYS A 17 16.63 -37.24 -11.22
N GLN A 18 17.97 -37.26 -11.26
CA GLN A 18 18.80 -36.05 -11.24
C GLN A 18 18.69 -35.24 -12.55
N ASP A 19 18.63 -35.90 -13.71
CA ASP A 19 18.42 -35.23 -15.00
C ASP A 19 17.01 -34.61 -15.05
N ASN A 20 15.99 -35.33 -14.57
CA ASN A 20 14.62 -34.82 -14.45
C ASN A 20 14.56 -33.58 -13.53
N LYS A 21 15.20 -33.63 -12.36
CA LYS A 21 15.31 -32.52 -11.41
C LYS A 21 15.96 -31.28 -12.03
N ASN A 22 17.09 -31.45 -12.71
CA ASN A 22 17.88 -30.35 -13.28
C ASN A 22 17.15 -29.72 -14.48
N ASN A 23 16.60 -30.53 -15.38
CA ASN A 23 15.80 -30.07 -16.52
C ASN A 23 14.55 -29.29 -16.05
N TRP A 24 13.89 -29.77 -14.98
CA TRP A 24 12.76 -29.07 -14.38
C TRP A 24 13.17 -27.70 -13.83
N LEU A 25 14.29 -27.61 -13.09
CA LEU A 25 14.79 -26.35 -12.53
C LEU A 25 15.09 -25.31 -13.61
N GLN A 26 15.77 -25.73 -14.68
CA GLN A 26 16.09 -24.84 -15.80
C GLN A 26 14.80 -24.33 -16.48
N SER A 27 13.89 -25.24 -16.87
CA SER A 27 12.63 -24.86 -17.51
C SER A 27 11.76 -23.96 -16.63
N TYR A 28 11.74 -24.22 -15.31
CA TYR A 28 11.06 -23.38 -14.33
C TYR A 28 11.69 -21.98 -14.23
N GLN A 29 13.03 -21.90 -14.23
CA GLN A 29 13.76 -20.63 -14.23
C GLN A 29 13.48 -19.80 -15.49
N GLU A 30 13.55 -20.42 -16.67
CA GLU A 30 13.19 -19.80 -17.96
C GLU A 30 11.77 -19.24 -17.94
N SER A 31 10.80 -20.05 -17.49
CA SER A 31 9.39 -19.67 -17.44
C SER A 31 9.13 -18.54 -16.43
N LYS A 32 9.79 -18.58 -15.27
CA LYS A 32 9.71 -17.53 -14.24
C LYS A 32 10.41 -16.24 -14.67
N CYS A 33 11.51 -16.31 -15.42
CA CYS A 33 12.15 -15.11 -15.96
C CYS A 33 11.33 -14.48 -17.08
N LEU A 34 10.78 -15.28 -17.99
CA LEU A 34 9.91 -14.77 -19.06
C LEU A 34 8.65 -14.10 -18.49
N TRP A 35 8.08 -14.62 -17.41
CA TRP A 35 7.04 -13.94 -16.63
C TRP A 35 7.50 -12.56 -16.15
N HIS A 36 8.64 -12.50 -15.48
CA HIS A 36 9.18 -11.26 -14.92
C HIS A 36 9.50 -10.20 -16.00
N GLN A 37 10.12 -10.62 -17.12
CA GLN A 37 10.36 -9.75 -18.28
C GLN A 37 9.05 -9.24 -18.90
N THR A 38 7.99 -10.06 -18.89
CA THR A 38 6.65 -9.67 -19.38
C THR A 38 6.01 -8.65 -18.44
N GLU A 39 6.16 -8.80 -17.12
CA GLU A 39 5.72 -7.79 -16.13
C GLU A 39 6.44 -6.45 -16.31
N ILE A 40 7.75 -6.46 -16.57
CA ILE A 40 8.54 -5.24 -16.87
C ILE A 40 8.01 -4.55 -18.13
N LYS A 41 7.82 -5.30 -19.23
CA LYS A 41 7.28 -4.76 -20.50
C LYS A 41 5.87 -4.19 -20.31
N PHE A 42 4.98 -4.93 -19.65
CA PHE A 42 3.63 -4.48 -19.31
C PHE A 42 3.64 -3.19 -18.47
N SER A 43 4.53 -3.10 -17.48
CA SER A 43 4.68 -1.91 -16.65
C SER A 43 5.14 -0.70 -17.47
N LYS A 44 6.17 -0.88 -18.32
CA LYS A 44 6.67 0.16 -19.23
C LYS A 44 5.57 0.67 -20.18
N ASP A 45 4.90 -0.23 -20.90
CA ASP A 45 3.78 0.11 -21.80
C ASP A 45 2.64 0.84 -21.07
N THR A 46 2.38 0.48 -19.81
CA THR A 46 1.38 1.17 -18.98
C THR A 46 1.82 2.59 -18.63
N ILE A 47 3.08 2.78 -18.24
CA ILE A 47 3.64 4.10 -17.90
C ILE A 47 3.60 5.01 -19.13
N GLU A 48 4.16 4.58 -20.27
CA GLU A 48 4.13 5.34 -21.53
C GLU A 48 2.68 5.63 -21.97
N GLY A 49 1.79 4.65 -21.84
CA GLY A 49 0.37 4.79 -22.17
C GLY A 49 -0.43 5.70 -21.24
N THR A 50 0.14 6.17 -20.11
CA THR A 50 -0.56 6.97 -19.08
C THR A 50 0.23 8.20 -18.59
N GLU A 51 1.40 8.50 -19.15
CA GLU A 51 2.30 9.58 -18.72
C GLU A 51 1.60 10.96 -18.65
N LYS A 52 0.82 11.29 -19.69
CA LYS A 52 0.04 12.54 -19.76
C LYS A 52 -1.01 12.64 -18.64
N LEU A 53 -1.67 11.52 -18.31
CA LEU A 53 -2.69 11.49 -17.24
C LEU A 53 -2.03 11.64 -15.86
N HIS A 54 -0.88 11.00 -15.63
CA HIS A 54 -0.10 11.20 -14.40
C HIS A 54 0.34 12.65 -14.24
N SER A 55 0.83 13.28 -15.32
CA SER A 55 1.20 14.70 -15.33
C SER A 55 0.01 15.61 -15.00
N GLN A 56 -1.18 15.31 -15.53
CA GLN A 56 -2.42 16.03 -15.21
C GLN A 56 -2.85 15.84 -13.75
N ILE A 57 -2.71 14.63 -13.18
CA ILE A 57 -2.99 14.38 -11.74
C ILE A 57 -2.07 15.24 -10.85
N ILE A 58 -0.78 15.36 -11.17
CA ILE A 58 0.16 16.19 -10.40
C ILE A 58 -0.25 17.67 -10.46
N GLN A 59 -0.67 18.16 -11.63
CA GLN A 59 -1.17 19.53 -11.79
C GLN A 59 -2.47 19.78 -11.00
N VAL A 60 -3.44 18.86 -11.08
CA VAL A 60 -4.70 18.94 -10.31
C VAL A 60 -4.43 18.88 -8.80
N GLY A 61 -3.56 17.98 -8.34
CA GLY A 61 -3.15 17.88 -6.94
C GLY A 61 -2.43 19.12 -6.42
N THR A 62 -1.73 19.85 -7.28
CA THR A 62 -1.14 21.16 -6.93
C THR A 62 -2.22 22.22 -6.74
N LYS A 63 -3.17 22.32 -7.67
CA LYS A 63 -4.32 23.23 -7.57
C LYS A 63 -5.21 22.93 -6.35
N ILE A 64 -5.40 21.66 -5.99
CA ILE A 64 -6.12 21.29 -4.76
C ILE A 64 -5.41 21.89 -3.54
N LYS A 65 -4.09 21.71 -3.41
CA LYS A 65 -3.31 22.29 -2.30
C LYS A 65 -3.39 23.81 -2.24
N GLU A 66 -3.39 24.50 -3.38
CA GLU A 66 -3.57 25.96 -3.47
C GLU A 66 -4.92 26.40 -2.89
N VAL A 67 -6.00 25.67 -3.20
CA VAL A 67 -7.35 25.95 -2.67
C VAL A 67 -7.47 25.59 -1.19
N GLU A 68 -6.88 24.48 -0.74
CA GLU A 68 -6.89 24.07 0.67
C GLU A 68 -6.12 25.01 1.59
N ARG A 69 -5.02 25.61 1.10
CA ARG A 69 -4.05 26.39 1.90
C ARG A 69 -4.68 27.44 2.83
N PRO A 70 -5.53 28.38 2.37
CA PRO A 70 -6.13 29.39 3.25
C PRO A 70 -7.00 28.78 4.36
N TYR A 71 -7.71 27.67 4.10
CA TYR A 71 -8.50 26.97 5.11
C TYR A 71 -7.59 26.29 6.16
N LYS A 72 -6.50 25.66 5.72
CA LYS A 72 -5.48 25.06 6.61
C LYS A 72 -4.81 26.12 7.48
N GLU A 73 -4.45 27.28 6.92
CA GLU A 73 -3.88 28.43 7.63
C GLU A 73 -4.86 28.97 8.70
N ARG A 74 -6.15 29.14 8.36
CA ARG A 74 -7.20 29.54 9.33
C ARG A 74 -7.35 28.53 10.48
N ILE A 75 -7.37 27.23 10.18
CA ILE A 75 -7.45 26.18 11.21
C ILE A 75 -6.22 26.17 12.13
N VAL A 76 -5.01 26.42 11.59
CA VAL A 76 -3.79 26.53 12.39
C VAL A 76 -3.86 27.73 13.34
N LEU A 77 -4.37 28.88 12.88
CA LEU A 77 -4.56 30.06 13.73
C LEU A 77 -5.57 29.79 14.86
N ILE A 78 -6.72 29.16 14.56
CA ILE A 78 -7.72 28.81 15.57
C ILE A 78 -7.13 27.83 16.60
N LYS A 79 -6.36 26.82 16.18
CA LYS A 79 -5.65 25.90 17.09
C LYS A 79 -4.64 26.62 18.00
N LYS A 80 -3.93 27.63 17.48
CA LYS A 80 -3.03 28.47 18.28
C LYS A 80 -3.81 29.26 19.34
N ASN A 81 -4.97 29.82 18.99
CA ASN A 81 -5.85 30.52 19.93
C ASN A 81 -6.37 29.61 21.05
N ILE A 82 -6.81 28.38 20.71
CA ILE A 82 -7.19 27.34 21.68
C ILE A 82 -6.03 27.07 22.67
N GLN A 83 -4.79 26.96 22.18
CA GLN A 83 -3.63 26.73 23.03
C GLN A 83 -3.35 27.93 23.95
N THR A 84 -3.51 29.16 23.46
CA THR A 84 -3.39 30.37 24.28
C THR A 84 -4.46 30.45 25.37
N ILE A 85 -5.70 30.04 25.09
CA ILE A 85 -6.77 29.98 26.10
C ILE A 85 -6.43 28.96 27.19
N LYS A 86 -5.98 27.75 26.82
CA LYS A 86 -5.55 26.73 27.79
C LYS A 86 -4.39 27.21 28.67
N GLN A 87 -3.41 27.92 28.10
CA GLN A 87 -2.31 28.52 28.86
C GLN A 87 -2.81 29.58 29.86
N LYS A 88 -3.74 30.46 29.44
CA LYS A 88 -4.38 31.44 30.34
C LYS A 88 -5.16 30.75 31.46
N TYR A 89 -5.94 29.71 31.16
CA TYR A 89 -6.64 28.89 32.15
C TYR A 89 -5.68 28.31 33.20
N HIS A 90 -4.58 27.65 32.78
CA HIS A 90 -3.60 27.10 33.72
C HIS A 90 -2.85 28.17 34.54
N SER A 91 -2.70 29.38 34.00
CA SER A 91 -2.13 30.51 34.77
C SER A 91 -3.12 31.00 35.83
N GLU A 92 -4.38 31.19 35.46
CA GLU A 92 -5.42 31.73 36.33
C GLU A 92 -5.85 30.72 37.41
N TYR A 93 -5.94 29.43 37.06
CA TYR A 93 -6.17 28.35 38.02
C TYR A 93 -5.12 28.38 39.13
N ARG A 94 -3.82 28.36 38.77
CA ARG A 94 -2.72 28.43 39.76
C ARG A 94 -2.81 29.69 40.61
N ARG A 95 -3.01 30.86 39.99
CA ARG A 95 -3.18 32.13 40.70
C ARG A 95 -4.30 32.08 41.75
N ILE A 96 -5.42 31.41 41.44
CA ILE A 96 -6.53 31.21 42.38
C ILE A 96 -6.17 30.21 43.48
N SER A 97 -5.55 29.07 43.15
CA SER A 97 -5.10 28.07 44.12
C SER A 97 -4.06 28.62 45.10
N ASP A 98 -3.03 29.30 44.60
CA ASP A 98 -1.94 29.85 45.40
C ASP A 98 -2.46 30.95 46.35
N ALA A 99 -3.27 31.88 45.83
CA ALA A 99 -3.86 32.95 46.64
C ALA A 99 -4.85 32.42 47.70
N HIS A 100 -5.61 31.37 47.39
CA HIS A 100 -6.53 30.76 48.36
C HIS A 100 -5.77 29.95 49.41
N SER A 101 -4.78 29.15 49.00
CA SER A 101 -3.93 28.37 49.91
C SER A 101 -3.13 29.28 50.86
N PHE A 102 -2.70 30.46 50.41
CA PHE A 102 -2.03 31.45 51.26
C PHE A 102 -2.94 31.97 52.40
N ILE A 103 -4.25 32.08 52.17
CA ILE A 103 -5.21 32.60 53.15
C ILE A 103 -5.71 31.49 54.10
N TYR A 104 -6.00 30.29 53.56
CA TYR A 104 -6.68 29.22 54.31
C TYR A 104 -5.80 28.00 54.65
N GLY A 105 -4.58 27.91 54.11
CA GLY A 105 -3.70 26.74 54.28
C GLY A 105 -4.14 25.47 53.51
N HIS A 106 -5.32 25.50 52.87
CA HIS A 106 -5.85 24.42 52.03
C HIS A 106 -6.72 24.99 50.90
N ILE A 107 -7.08 24.15 49.92
CA ILE A 107 -7.95 24.51 48.80
C ILE A 107 -9.38 23.95 48.91
N SER A 108 -9.68 23.15 49.93
CA SER A 108 -11.00 22.54 50.13
C SER A 108 -12.04 23.51 50.75
N THR A 109 -12.44 24.56 50.02
CA THR A 109 -13.56 25.44 50.44
C THR A 109 -14.59 25.63 49.32
N PRO A 110 -15.88 25.82 49.66
CA PRO A 110 -16.93 26.11 48.66
C PRO A 110 -16.69 27.41 47.88
N GLU A 111 -15.90 28.35 48.40
CA GLU A 111 -15.53 29.58 47.69
C GLU A 111 -14.48 29.30 46.60
N TYR A 112 -13.46 28.51 46.93
CA TYR A 112 -12.45 28.07 45.96
C TYR A 112 -13.09 27.27 44.82
N GLU A 113 -13.93 26.28 45.15
CA GLU A 113 -14.63 25.45 44.18
C GLU A 113 -15.44 26.30 43.18
N LYS A 114 -16.19 27.30 43.68
CA LYS A 114 -16.94 28.25 42.83
C LYS A 114 -16.03 29.06 41.91
N LYS A 115 -14.90 29.59 42.43
CA LYS A 115 -13.94 30.37 41.63
C LYS A 115 -13.28 29.54 40.54
N VAL A 116 -12.86 28.31 40.86
CA VAL A 116 -12.32 27.35 39.89
C VAL A 116 -13.37 27.00 38.84
N ALA A 117 -14.58 26.62 39.24
CA ALA A 117 -15.65 26.24 38.32
C ALA A 117 -16.00 27.35 37.31
N GLN A 118 -16.01 28.62 37.73
CA GLN A 118 -16.21 29.77 36.84
C GLN A 118 -15.11 29.90 35.79
N VAL A 119 -13.84 29.75 36.19
CA VAL A 119 -12.68 29.87 35.29
C VAL A 119 -12.59 28.67 34.33
N THR A 120 -12.90 27.46 34.79
CA THR A 120 -13.03 26.26 33.97
C THR A 120 -14.13 26.43 32.93
N LEU A 121 -15.36 26.73 33.36
CA LEU A 121 -16.52 26.88 32.47
C LEU A 121 -16.28 27.96 31.40
N LYS A 122 -15.65 29.08 31.76
CA LYS A 122 -15.27 30.12 30.81
C LYS A 122 -14.30 29.59 29.75
N SER A 123 -13.20 28.96 30.18
CA SER A 123 -12.20 28.39 29.27
C SER A 123 -12.79 27.31 28.35
N GLU A 124 -13.64 26.44 28.88
CA GLU A 124 -14.28 25.38 28.11
C GLU A 124 -15.23 25.95 27.04
N ASN A 125 -16.06 26.92 27.39
CA ASN A 125 -16.96 27.58 26.44
C ASN A 125 -16.20 28.28 25.29
N GLU A 126 -15.11 28.98 25.60
CA GLU A 126 -14.24 29.61 24.58
C GLU A 126 -13.61 28.54 23.65
N VAL A 127 -13.10 27.44 24.21
CA VAL A 127 -12.50 26.33 23.43
C VAL A 127 -13.54 25.62 22.57
N VAL A 128 -14.73 25.33 23.09
CA VAL A 128 -15.84 24.68 22.34
C VAL A 128 -16.31 25.56 21.19
N SER A 129 -16.37 26.89 21.39
CA SER A 129 -16.70 27.83 20.32
C SER A 129 -15.68 27.77 19.17
N LEU A 130 -14.39 27.79 19.48
CA LEU A 130 -13.31 27.68 18.48
C LEU A 130 -13.26 26.29 17.80
N GLN A 131 -13.62 25.21 18.50
CA GLN A 131 -13.76 23.88 17.89
C GLN A 131 -14.93 23.82 16.88
N LYS A 132 -16.05 24.49 17.19
CA LYS A 132 -17.16 24.68 16.23
C LYS A 132 -16.70 25.49 15.02
N GLU A 133 -15.90 26.54 15.22
CA GLU A 133 -15.32 27.30 14.10
C GLU A 133 -14.45 26.41 13.19
N ILE A 134 -13.55 25.58 13.73
CA ILE A 134 -12.77 24.61 12.93
C ILE A 134 -13.69 23.70 12.10
N SER A 135 -14.80 23.25 12.69
CA SER A 135 -15.78 22.41 12.00
C SER A 135 -16.46 23.16 10.84
N THR A 136 -16.82 24.42 11.05
CA THR A 136 -17.32 25.32 10.00
C THR A 136 -16.31 25.51 8.88
N VAL A 137 -15.04 25.77 9.17
CA VAL A 137 -13.98 25.95 8.15
C VAL A 137 -13.80 24.71 7.28
N ASN A 138 -13.87 23.51 7.87
CA ASN A 138 -13.84 22.26 7.10
C ASN A 138 -15.09 22.13 6.20
N ILE A 139 -16.28 22.47 6.71
CA ILE A 139 -17.52 22.46 5.92
C ILE A 139 -17.48 23.51 4.79
N GLU A 140 -16.87 24.68 5.00
CA GLU A 140 -16.65 25.69 3.96
C GLU A 140 -15.74 25.16 2.83
N LEU A 141 -14.67 24.43 3.16
CA LEU A 141 -13.77 23.79 2.19
C LEU A 141 -14.50 22.69 1.39
N GLU A 142 -15.20 21.76 2.05
CA GLU A 142 -15.98 20.71 1.38
C GLU A 142 -17.16 21.28 0.56
N ARG A 143 -17.65 22.47 0.93
CA ARG A 143 -18.66 23.21 0.16
C ARG A 143 -18.07 24.01 -1.01
N ASN A 144 -16.77 24.28 -1.03
CA ASN A 144 -16.10 25.02 -2.09
C ASN A 144 -16.23 24.29 -3.44
N LYS A 145 -16.89 24.93 -4.41
CA LYS A 145 -17.15 24.35 -5.73
C LYS A 145 -15.86 23.94 -6.45
N ASN A 146 -14.84 24.81 -6.44
CA ASN A 146 -13.57 24.57 -7.12
C ASN A 146 -12.82 23.37 -6.52
N TYR A 147 -12.79 23.28 -5.17
CA TYR A 147 -12.20 22.13 -4.48
C TYR A 147 -12.90 20.81 -4.85
N ARG A 148 -14.24 20.78 -4.88
CA ARG A 148 -15.00 19.58 -5.30
C ARG A 148 -14.77 19.23 -6.78
N ASP A 149 -14.79 20.23 -7.66
CA ASP A 149 -14.59 20.02 -9.10
C ASP A 149 -13.19 19.49 -9.41
N LEU A 150 -12.15 20.00 -8.72
CA LEU A 150 -10.78 19.50 -8.83
C LEU A 150 -10.63 18.07 -8.27
N ASN A 151 -11.24 17.74 -7.12
CA ASN A 151 -11.22 16.38 -6.59
C ASN A 151 -11.90 15.39 -7.55
N ARG A 152 -13.07 15.75 -8.07
CA ARG A 152 -13.77 14.96 -9.11
C ARG A 152 -12.92 14.76 -10.36
N GLN A 153 -12.21 15.80 -10.82
CA GLN A 153 -11.28 15.69 -11.95
C GLN A 153 -10.11 14.73 -11.63
N SER A 154 -9.55 14.81 -10.42
CA SER A 154 -8.50 13.89 -9.95
C SER A 154 -8.99 12.43 -10.00
N ASP A 155 -10.21 12.16 -9.54
CA ASP A 155 -10.74 10.80 -9.48
C ASP A 155 -11.14 10.25 -10.85
N GLN A 156 -11.60 11.11 -11.76
CA GLN A 156 -11.76 10.78 -13.19
C GLN A 156 -10.43 10.37 -13.82
N LEU A 157 -9.37 11.15 -13.63
CA LEU A 157 -8.03 10.83 -14.15
C LEU A 157 -7.48 9.51 -13.57
N LYS A 158 -7.67 9.24 -12.27
CA LYS A 158 -7.30 7.95 -11.65
C LYS A 158 -8.04 6.77 -12.29
N LYS A 159 -9.34 6.94 -12.58
CA LYS A 159 -10.17 5.94 -13.26
C LYS A 159 -9.67 5.68 -14.68
N GLU A 160 -9.40 6.74 -15.46
CA GLU A 160 -8.85 6.63 -16.81
C GLU A 160 -7.48 5.92 -16.84
N ILE A 161 -6.59 6.19 -15.87
CA ILE A 161 -5.31 5.46 -15.74
C ILE A 161 -5.54 3.96 -15.47
N SER A 162 -6.47 3.64 -14.58
CA SER A 162 -6.82 2.24 -14.24
C SER A 162 -7.45 1.49 -15.43
N GLU A 163 -8.34 2.16 -16.16
CA GLU A 163 -8.95 1.64 -17.39
C GLU A 163 -7.89 1.43 -18.46
N ARG A 164 -7.00 2.41 -18.68
CA ARG A 164 -5.90 2.32 -19.66
C ARG A 164 -4.93 1.18 -19.34
N LYS A 165 -4.54 1.01 -18.06
CA LYS A 165 -3.74 -0.13 -17.59
C LYS A 165 -4.43 -1.47 -17.86
N SER A 166 -5.74 -1.53 -17.62
CA SER A 166 -6.55 -2.73 -17.84
C SER A 166 -6.67 -3.08 -19.34
N SER A 167 -6.85 -2.07 -20.19
CA SER A 167 -6.82 -2.18 -21.65
C SER A 167 -5.47 -2.68 -22.16
N VAL A 168 -4.36 -2.07 -21.75
CA VAL A 168 -3.00 -2.51 -22.13
C VAL A 168 -2.78 -3.98 -21.74
N LYS A 169 -3.21 -4.40 -20.54
CA LYS A 169 -3.15 -5.82 -20.15
C LYS A 169 -3.98 -6.68 -21.12
N LYS A 170 -5.26 -6.36 -21.31
CA LYS A 170 -6.22 -7.14 -22.12
C LYS A 170 -5.79 -7.27 -23.58
N GLU A 171 -5.34 -6.18 -24.19
CA GLU A 171 -5.04 -6.06 -25.62
C GLU A 171 -3.69 -6.67 -26.00
N LYS A 172 -2.66 -6.57 -25.14
CA LYS A 172 -1.28 -6.98 -25.47
C LYS A 172 -0.76 -8.17 -24.67
N TYR A 173 -1.10 -8.26 -23.38
CA TYR A 173 -0.36 -9.12 -22.44
C TYR A 173 -1.17 -10.29 -21.86
N GLN A 174 -2.50 -10.25 -21.92
CA GLN A 174 -3.38 -11.23 -21.30
C GLN A 174 -3.11 -12.66 -21.78
N LEU A 175 -3.05 -12.88 -23.10
CA LEU A 175 -2.76 -14.20 -23.68
C LEU A 175 -1.35 -14.73 -23.31
N ILE A 176 -0.38 -13.83 -23.13
CA ILE A 176 0.99 -14.18 -22.73
C ILE A 176 0.98 -14.65 -21.26
N PHE A 177 0.36 -13.88 -20.37
CA PHE A 177 0.21 -14.28 -18.96
C PHE A 177 -0.60 -15.57 -18.81
N ASP A 178 -1.70 -15.74 -19.53
CA ASP A 178 -2.53 -16.95 -19.49
C ASP A 178 -1.81 -18.18 -20.07
N SER A 179 -0.87 -17.99 -20.99
CA SER A 179 0.01 -19.07 -21.48
C SER A 179 1.05 -19.44 -20.42
N LEU A 180 1.79 -18.46 -19.88
CA LEU A 180 2.82 -18.68 -18.88
C LEU A 180 2.26 -19.25 -17.57
N GLN A 181 1.06 -18.83 -17.17
CA GLN A 181 0.38 -19.36 -15.98
C GLN A 181 0.15 -20.87 -16.12
N ARG A 182 -0.37 -21.34 -17.27
CA ARG A 182 -0.56 -22.77 -17.54
C ARG A 182 0.75 -23.56 -17.54
N VAL A 183 1.84 -23.00 -18.06
CA VAL A 183 3.18 -23.61 -18.01
C VAL A 183 3.67 -23.74 -16.56
N ILE A 184 3.57 -22.66 -15.78
CA ILE A 184 3.98 -22.61 -14.37
C ILE A 184 3.14 -23.55 -13.50
N ASP A 185 1.84 -23.67 -13.77
CA ASP A 185 0.96 -24.60 -13.04
C ASP A 185 1.30 -26.06 -13.33
N ASN A 186 1.58 -26.41 -14.60
CA ASN A 186 2.10 -27.73 -14.94
C ASN A 186 3.47 -28.01 -14.29
N GLN A 187 4.38 -27.03 -14.29
CA GLN A 187 5.66 -27.14 -13.59
C GLN A 187 5.48 -27.31 -12.08
N ASN A 188 4.50 -26.65 -11.45
CA ASN A 188 4.17 -26.84 -10.03
C ASN A 188 3.61 -28.25 -9.74
N LEU A 189 2.97 -28.92 -10.70
CA LEU A 189 2.56 -30.33 -10.58
C LEU A 189 3.77 -31.26 -10.72
N GLN A 190 4.62 -31.04 -11.73
CA GLN A 190 5.86 -31.79 -11.94
C GLN A 190 6.80 -31.71 -10.73
N PHE A 191 6.94 -30.52 -10.12
CA PHE A 191 7.70 -30.31 -8.88
C PHE A 191 7.26 -31.26 -7.77
N LYS A 192 5.93 -31.45 -7.59
CA LYS A 192 5.39 -32.34 -6.56
C LYS A 192 5.72 -33.81 -6.85
N SER A 193 5.70 -34.24 -8.12
CA SER A 193 6.10 -35.61 -8.50
C SER A 193 7.58 -35.84 -8.20
N ILE A 194 8.45 -34.96 -8.70
CA ILE A 194 9.90 -35.04 -8.48
C ILE A 194 10.21 -35.04 -6.97
N LEU A 195 9.56 -34.20 -6.18
CA LEU A 195 9.76 -34.14 -4.73
C LEU A 195 9.35 -35.43 -3.98
N LEU A 196 8.41 -36.21 -4.51
CA LEU A 196 8.04 -37.53 -3.98
C LEU A 196 9.07 -38.62 -4.35
N GLU A 197 9.72 -38.48 -5.50
CA GLU A 197 10.72 -39.42 -6.02
C GLU A 197 12.14 -39.20 -5.43
N LEU A 198 12.44 -37.99 -4.94
CA LEU A 198 13.73 -37.64 -4.31
C LEU A 198 13.90 -38.23 -2.91
N LYS A 199 15.17 -38.52 -2.54
CA LYS A 199 15.51 -38.91 -1.16
C LYS A 199 15.34 -37.74 -0.20
N GLU A 200 15.08 -38.02 1.08
CA GLU A 200 14.87 -36.98 2.09
C GLU A 200 16.04 -35.98 2.20
N SER A 201 17.27 -36.45 1.99
CA SER A 201 18.48 -35.63 1.93
C SER A 201 18.53 -34.64 0.75
N GLU A 202 17.75 -34.86 -0.30
CA GLU A 202 17.76 -34.08 -1.55
C GLU A 202 16.57 -33.11 -1.63
N LYS A 203 15.48 -33.39 -0.91
CA LYS A 203 14.23 -32.60 -0.95
C LYS A 203 14.44 -31.14 -0.53
N GLN A 204 15.17 -30.89 0.56
CA GLN A 204 15.40 -29.53 1.08
C GLN A 204 16.24 -28.69 0.11
N ASP A 205 17.28 -29.27 -0.49
CA ASP A 205 18.07 -28.61 -1.53
C ASP A 205 17.22 -28.23 -2.75
N PHE A 206 16.38 -29.16 -3.23
CA PHE A 206 15.47 -28.92 -4.36
C PHE A 206 14.42 -27.85 -4.07
N ILE A 207 13.85 -27.81 -2.85
CA ILE A 207 12.95 -26.74 -2.39
C ILE A 207 13.67 -25.38 -2.40
N ASN A 208 14.88 -25.33 -1.83
CA ASN A 208 15.68 -24.10 -1.76
C ASN A 208 16.04 -23.58 -3.17
N GLN A 209 16.40 -24.47 -4.09
CA GLN A 209 16.67 -24.12 -5.49
C GLN A 209 15.43 -23.52 -6.19
N ARG A 210 14.23 -24.10 -5.97
CA ARG A 210 12.97 -23.52 -6.45
C ARG A 210 12.68 -22.13 -5.88
N GLU A 211 12.87 -21.92 -4.58
CA GLU A 211 12.60 -20.60 -3.96
C GLU A 211 13.66 -19.55 -4.35
N ASN A 212 14.92 -19.96 -4.59
CA ASN A 212 15.94 -19.10 -5.20
C ASN A 212 15.52 -18.64 -6.61
N VAL A 213 14.95 -19.53 -7.43
CA VAL A 213 14.37 -19.17 -8.74
C VAL A 213 13.16 -18.24 -8.58
N ARG A 214 12.30 -18.45 -7.58
CA ARG A 214 11.12 -17.58 -7.36
C ARG A 214 11.50 -16.16 -6.94
N THR A 215 12.56 -16.01 -6.16
CA THR A 215 13.05 -14.69 -5.70
C THR A 215 13.92 -13.99 -6.75
N ASN A 216 14.71 -14.72 -7.53
CA ASN A 216 15.69 -14.17 -8.47
C ASN A 216 15.63 -14.87 -9.85
N PRO A 217 14.51 -14.80 -10.57
CA PRO A 217 14.22 -15.71 -11.69
C PRO A 217 15.14 -15.57 -12.90
N CYS A 218 15.71 -14.38 -13.13
CA CYS A 218 16.59 -14.12 -14.27
C CYS A 218 18.08 -14.19 -13.95
N LYS A 219 18.48 -14.63 -12.74
CA LYS A 219 19.85 -14.45 -12.24
C LYS A 219 20.93 -15.26 -12.99
N ASN A 220 20.56 -16.37 -13.62
CA ASN A 220 21.48 -17.27 -14.34
C ASN A 220 20.94 -17.66 -15.73
N ILE A 221 20.31 -16.73 -16.46
CA ILE A 221 19.92 -16.95 -17.87
C ILE A 221 20.82 -16.09 -18.74
N ASN A 222 21.70 -16.74 -19.50
CA ASN A 222 22.56 -16.15 -20.53
C ASN A 222 21.98 -16.44 -21.92
#